data_AF-A0A0B7FE71-F1
#
_entry.id   AF-A0A0B7FE71-F1
#
_cell.length_a   1.000
_cell.length_b   1.000
_cell.length_c   1.000
_cell.angle_alpha   90.00
_cell.angle_beta   90.00
_cell.angle_gamma   90.00
#
_symmetry.space_group_name_H-M   'P 1'
#
loop_
_entity.id
_entity.type
_entity.pdbx_description
1 polymer ?
#
loop_
_entity_poly.entity_id
_entity_poly.type
_entity_poly.pdbx_seq_one_letter_code
_entity_poly.pdbx_strand_id
1 'polypeptide(L)'
;MYLWLFKLLVAGVGAASPNSARAGGSKAGLGWGGGGEITQFEAGKVSWYYTWSAASWVQPPPNLEFVPMLWGGKDVSSFTKAVTSESIASNGWTHILGMNEPQEESQSNMSPADAANMWKTYLEPLRVNNPNLRLGSPAPSSRPNGIQWIYDFLGNCNGGCTVDFIALRKCF
;
A
#
# COMPACT_ATOMS: atom_id res chain seq x y z
N MET A 1 -35.09 -13.90 -56.35
CA MET A 1 -33.68 -13.54 -56.61
C MET A 1 -33.58 -12.04 -56.33
N TYR A 2 -33.25 -11.56 -55.14
CA TYR A 2 -32.02 -11.73 -54.35
C TYR A 2 -32.33 -11.67 -52.84
N LEU A 3 -31.78 -12.61 -52.05
CA LEU A 3 -31.66 -12.48 -50.59
C LEU A 3 -30.45 -11.61 -50.28
N TRP A 4 -30.62 -10.53 -49.52
CA TRP A 4 -29.52 -9.77 -48.95
C TRP A 4 -29.15 -10.37 -47.59
N LEU A 5 -28.04 -11.11 -47.53
CA LEU A 5 -27.42 -11.49 -46.26
C LEU A 5 -26.69 -10.29 -45.67
N PHE A 6 -27.23 -9.69 -44.61
CA PHE A 6 -26.44 -8.85 -43.71
C PHE A 6 -25.54 -9.76 -42.86
N LYS A 7 -24.23 -9.76 -43.14
CA LYS A 7 -23.23 -10.29 -42.19
C LYS A 7 -23.11 -9.30 -41.04
N LEU A 8 -23.65 -9.66 -39.87
CA LEU A 8 -23.32 -9.00 -38.61
C LEU A 8 -21.85 -9.33 -38.28
N LEU A 9 -20.97 -8.35 -38.36
CA LEU A 9 -19.64 -8.42 -37.75
C LEU A 9 -19.80 -8.15 -36.25
N VAL A 10 -19.81 -9.21 -35.45
CA VAL A 10 -19.60 -9.07 -34.01
C VAL A 10 -18.13 -8.76 -33.81
N ALA A 11 -17.80 -7.49 -33.58
CA ALA A 11 -16.51 -7.12 -33.02
C ALA A 11 -16.47 -7.65 -31.58
N GLY A 12 -15.83 -8.79 -31.38
CA GLY A 12 -15.55 -9.30 -30.05
C GLY A 12 -14.73 -8.27 -29.30
N VAL A 13 -15.31 -7.68 -28.25
CA VAL A 13 -14.57 -6.88 -27.30
C VAL A 13 -13.62 -7.84 -26.61
N GLY A 14 -12.34 -7.84 -26.99
CA GLY A 14 -11.33 -8.61 -26.30
C GLY A 14 -11.29 -8.13 -24.85
N ALA A 15 -11.77 -8.97 -23.93
CA ALA A 15 -11.54 -8.76 -22.52
C ALA A 15 -10.02 -8.66 -22.32
N ALA A 16 -9.54 -7.51 -21.84
CA ALA A 16 -8.16 -7.37 -21.43
C ALA A 16 -7.88 -8.48 -20.40
N SER A 17 -7.02 -9.43 -20.74
CA SER A 17 -6.58 -10.46 -19.80
C SER A 17 -5.84 -9.76 -18.65
N PRO A 18 -6.29 -9.88 -17.39
CA PRO A 18 -5.47 -9.46 -16.27
C PRO A 18 -4.48 -10.59 -16.02
N ASN A 19 -3.33 -10.55 -16.70
CA ASN A 19 -2.08 -11.13 -16.22
C ASN A 19 -1.02 -11.04 -17.32
N SER A 20 -0.36 -9.88 -17.38
CA SER A 20 1.09 -9.96 -17.48
C SER A 20 1.58 -10.15 -16.06
N ALA A 21 2.00 -11.37 -15.74
CA ALA A 21 2.73 -11.67 -14.51
C ALA A 21 3.80 -10.59 -14.32
N ARG A 22 3.75 -9.84 -13.21
CA ARG A 22 4.82 -8.92 -12.83
C ARG A 22 6.10 -9.73 -12.79
N ALA A 23 6.94 -9.61 -13.82
CA ALA A 23 8.27 -10.22 -13.86
C ALA A 23 8.98 -9.86 -12.55
N GLY A 24 9.54 -10.86 -11.86
CA GLY A 24 10.04 -10.79 -10.48
C GLY A 24 10.54 -9.39 -10.08
N GLY A 25 9.70 -8.68 -9.32
CA GLY A 25 9.84 -7.25 -9.12
C GLY A 25 11.16 -6.87 -8.44
N SER A 26 11.80 -5.82 -8.94
CA SER A 26 12.90 -5.16 -8.23
C SER A 26 12.50 -4.89 -6.78
N LYS A 27 13.42 -5.04 -5.83
CA LYS A 27 13.19 -4.66 -4.42
C LYS A 27 13.19 -3.14 -4.22
N ALA A 28 13.74 -2.39 -5.16
CA ALA A 28 13.85 -0.94 -5.03
C ALA A 28 12.47 -0.27 -5.15
N GLY A 29 12.19 0.61 -4.20
CA GLY A 29 11.00 1.45 -4.17
C GLY A 29 11.36 2.93 -3.96
N LEU A 30 10.39 3.81 -4.19
CA LEU A 30 10.55 5.25 -4.04
C LEU A 30 9.74 5.77 -2.85
N GLY A 31 10.39 6.42 -1.89
CA GLY A 31 9.73 7.35 -0.97
C GLY A 31 9.54 8.68 -1.69
N TRP A 32 8.37 8.88 -2.29
CA TRP A 32 8.13 9.96 -3.22
C TRP A 32 7.61 11.22 -2.50
N GLY A 33 8.52 12.16 -2.25
CA GLY A 33 8.22 13.48 -1.65
C GLY A 33 7.93 14.59 -2.66
N GLY A 34 7.94 14.27 -3.96
CA GLY A 34 7.86 15.26 -5.05
C GLY A 34 9.24 15.75 -5.52
N GLY A 35 9.27 16.92 -6.18
CA GLY A 35 10.50 17.54 -6.68
C GLY A 35 10.89 17.16 -8.12
N GLY A 36 9.99 16.53 -8.88
CA GLY A 36 10.19 16.20 -10.30
C GLY A 36 9.05 15.34 -10.85
N GLU A 37 9.25 14.77 -12.04
CA GLU A 37 8.30 13.84 -12.66
C GLU A 37 8.62 12.40 -12.25
N ILE A 38 7.64 11.67 -11.73
CA ILE A 38 7.83 10.27 -11.30
C ILE A 38 8.07 9.32 -12.48
N THR A 39 7.68 9.73 -13.69
CA THR A 39 7.85 8.99 -14.95
C THR A 39 9.31 8.70 -15.31
N GLN A 40 10.26 9.47 -14.76
CA GLN A 40 11.69 9.20 -14.95
C GLN A 40 12.15 7.83 -14.41
N PHE A 41 11.35 7.18 -13.55
CA PHE A 41 11.66 5.89 -12.93
C PHE A 41 11.01 4.69 -13.65
N GLU A 42 10.47 4.89 -14.85
CA GLU A 42 9.82 3.87 -15.68
C GLU A 42 10.75 2.74 -16.18
N ALA A 43 12.06 2.93 -16.09
CA ALA A 43 13.08 2.02 -16.63
C ALA A 43 13.21 0.67 -15.89
N GLY A 44 12.18 0.22 -15.17
CA GLY A 44 12.06 -1.14 -14.60
C GLY A 44 12.95 -1.45 -13.40
N LYS A 45 13.78 -0.50 -12.94
CA LYS A 45 14.63 -0.69 -11.75
C LYS A 45 13.90 -0.44 -10.44
N VAL A 46 12.77 0.25 -10.47
CA VAL A 46 11.87 0.49 -9.34
C VAL A 46 10.55 -0.20 -9.65
N SER A 47 9.93 -0.84 -8.66
CA SER A 47 8.67 -1.57 -8.85
C SER A 47 7.51 -1.06 -7.99
N TRP A 48 7.80 -0.20 -6.99
CA TRP A 48 6.81 0.34 -6.08
C TRP A 48 7.20 1.74 -5.59
N TYR A 49 6.22 2.48 -5.09
CA TYR A 49 6.43 3.76 -4.44
C TYR A 49 5.38 4.00 -3.37
N TYR A 50 5.69 4.92 -2.46
CA TYR A 50 4.76 5.39 -1.45
C TYR A 50 5.02 6.87 -1.20
N THR A 51 4.05 7.54 -0.59
CA THR A 51 4.06 9.00 -0.46
C THR A 51 3.75 9.47 0.96
N TRP A 52 3.88 8.60 1.97
CA TRP A 52 3.46 8.90 3.35
C TRP A 52 1.97 9.25 3.50
N SER A 53 1.14 8.82 2.55
CA SER A 53 -0.30 9.11 2.52
C SER A 53 -1.11 7.90 2.09
N ALA A 54 -2.41 7.98 2.36
CA ALA A 54 -3.39 6.99 1.96
C ALA A 54 -3.70 6.99 0.47
N ALA A 55 -3.48 8.10 -0.22
CA ALA A 55 -3.80 8.26 -1.62
C ALA A 55 -2.59 8.81 -2.38
N SER A 56 -2.41 8.33 -3.61
CA SER A 56 -1.45 8.93 -4.51
C SER A 56 -1.96 10.27 -5.02
N TRP A 57 -1.07 11.25 -5.08
CA TRP A 57 -1.31 12.56 -5.68
C TRP A 57 -0.57 12.75 -7.00
N VAL A 58 0.06 11.68 -7.51
CA VAL A 58 0.71 11.65 -8.81
C VAL A 58 0.11 10.52 -9.63
N GLN A 59 0.15 10.64 -10.96
CA GLN A 59 -0.16 9.52 -11.83
C GLN A 59 1.09 8.63 -11.92
N PRO A 60 1.10 7.43 -11.33
CA PRO A 60 2.25 6.57 -11.45
C PRO A 60 2.32 5.98 -12.86
N PRO A 61 3.52 5.64 -13.32
CA PRO A 61 3.65 4.78 -14.47
C PRO A 61 2.96 3.42 -14.26
N PRO A 62 2.52 2.74 -15.33
CA PRO A 62 1.78 1.48 -15.24
C PRO A 62 2.49 0.36 -14.46
N ASN A 63 3.82 0.41 -14.37
CA ASN A 63 4.66 -0.62 -13.74
C ASN A 63 5.03 -0.33 -12.28
N LEU A 64 4.58 0.79 -11.71
CA LEU A 64 4.84 1.14 -10.31
C LEU A 64 3.59 0.94 -9.46
N GLU A 65 3.67 0.02 -8.51
CA GLU A 65 2.64 -0.12 -7.49
C GLU A 65 2.70 1.07 -6.52
N PHE A 66 1.56 1.74 -6.34
CA PHE A 66 1.39 2.64 -5.20
C PHE A 66 1.08 1.84 -3.95
N VAL A 67 1.80 2.13 -2.86
CA VAL A 67 1.61 1.51 -1.55
C VAL A 67 1.04 2.55 -0.59
N PRO A 68 -0.27 2.51 -0.26
CA PRO A 68 -0.88 3.41 0.71
C PRO A 68 -0.27 3.26 2.09
N MET A 69 -0.28 4.34 2.87
CA MET A 69 0.17 4.34 4.27
C MET A 69 -0.90 4.91 5.18
N LEU A 70 -1.24 4.19 6.25
CA LEU A 70 -1.93 4.76 7.39
C LEU A 70 -0.88 5.43 8.28
N TRP A 71 -0.60 6.71 8.04
CA TRP A 71 0.53 7.41 8.65
C TRP A 71 0.41 7.52 10.18
N GLY A 72 -0.78 7.84 10.70
CA GLY A 72 -1.05 7.98 12.13
C GLY A 72 -2.49 8.35 12.43
N GLY A 73 -2.79 8.65 13.70
CA GLY A 73 -4.18 8.92 14.15
C GLY A 73 -4.86 10.09 13.46
N LYS A 74 -4.11 11.14 13.13
CA LYS A 74 -4.64 12.32 12.41
C LYS A 74 -5.10 12.01 10.98
N ASP A 75 -4.62 10.91 10.39
CA ASP A 75 -4.84 10.53 9.00
C ASP A 75 -5.91 9.44 8.83
N VAL A 76 -6.53 8.98 9.92
CA VAL A 76 -7.53 7.90 9.87
C VAL A 76 -8.71 8.25 8.96
N SER A 77 -9.19 9.50 9.01
CA SER A 77 -10.34 9.93 8.20
C SER A 77 -10.02 9.93 6.70
N SER A 78 -8.86 10.47 6.31
CA SER A 78 -8.43 10.45 4.90
C SER A 78 -8.09 9.03 4.45
N PHE A 79 -7.50 8.22 5.32
CA PHE A 79 -7.16 6.83 5.04
C PHE A 79 -8.40 5.98 4.79
N THR A 80 -9.36 5.95 5.70
CA THR A 80 -10.58 5.14 5.57
C THR A 80 -11.45 5.56 4.38
N LYS A 81 -11.34 6.81 3.93
CA LYS A 81 -11.99 7.29 2.70
C LYS A 81 -11.31 6.80 1.43
N ALA A 82 -9.97 6.75 1.42
CA ALA A 82 -9.18 6.40 0.23
C ALA A 82 -8.94 4.89 0.10
N VAL A 83 -8.80 4.20 1.23
CA VAL A 83 -8.39 2.79 1.33
C VAL A 83 -9.56 1.97 1.86
N THR A 84 -10.31 1.39 0.93
CA THR A 84 -11.42 0.47 1.19
C THR A 84 -11.13 -0.87 0.52
N SER A 85 -11.95 -1.89 0.80
CA SER A 85 -11.81 -3.19 0.13
C SER A 85 -11.92 -3.05 -1.39
N GLU A 86 -12.83 -2.19 -1.85
CA GLU A 86 -13.10 -1.93 -3.27
C GLU A 86 -11.98 -1.13 -3.92
N SER A 87 -11.42 -0.13 -3.21
CA SER A 87 -10.32 0.68 -3.77
C SER A 87 -9.04 -0.15 -3.90
N ILE A 88 -8.76 -1.05 -2.96
CA ILE A 88 -7.63 -1.99 -3.05
C ILE A 88 -7.76 -2.87 -4.29
N ALA A 89 -8.93 -3.49 -4.48
CA ALA A 89 -9.18 -4.37 -5.61
C ALA A 89 -9.13 -3.62 -6.96
N SER A 90 -9.76 -2.46 -7.06
CA SER A 90 -9.81 -1.68 -8.30
C SER A 90 -8.48 -1.06 -8.71
N ASN A 91 -7.64 -0.66 -7.74
CA ASN A 91 -6.30 -0.14 -8.02
C ASN A 91 -5.24 -1.26 -8.15
N GLY A 92 -5.57 -2.51 -7.82
CA GLY A 92 -4.63 -3.62 -7.84
C GLY A 92 -3.49 -3.45 -6.84
N TRP A 93 -3.75 -2.79 -5.70
CA TRP A 93 -2.80 -2.69 -4.60
C TRP A 93 -2.64 -4.05 -3.94
N THR A 94 -1.39 -4.43 -3.67
CA THR A 94 -1.04 -5.68 -3.01
C THR A 94 -0.33 -5.46 -1.67
N HIS A 95 0.07 -4.22 -1.37
CA HIS A 95 0.70 -3.85 -0.12
C HIS A 95 0.08 -2.58 0.49
N ILE A 96 0.02 -2.52 1.83
CA ILE A 96 -0.28 -1.31 2.61
C ILE A 96 0.74 -1.20 3.74
N LEU A 97 1.15 0.03 4.08
CA LEU A 97 2.06 0.34 5.17
C LEU A 97 1.31 0.85 6.41
N GLY A 98 1.78 0.44 7.59
CA GLY A 98 1.35 0.98 8.87
C GLY A 98 1.99 2.33 9.21
N MET A 99 1.84 2.71 10.48
CA MET A 99 2.15 4.03 11.02
C MET A 99 3.61 4.44 10.89
N ASN A 100 3.84 5.73 10.70
CA ASN A 100 5.14 6.31 10.37
C ASN A 100 5.84 6.86 11.60
N GLU A 101 6.99 6.27 11.96
CA GLU A 101 7.79 6.69 13.13
C GLU A 101 6.94 6.91 14.40
N PRO A 102 6.16 5.91 14.81
CA PRO A 102 5.23 6.08 15.92
C PRO A 102 5.89 6.41 17.25
N GLN A 103 7.16 6.08 17.44
CA GLN A 103 7.89 6.43 18.65
C GLN A 103 8.42 7.88 18.68
N GLU A 104 8.32 8.63 17.59
CA GLU A 104 8.84 10.00 17.50
C GLU A 104 7.71 11.01 17.73
N GLU A 105 7.89 11.94 18.68
CA GLU A 105 6.88 12.96 19.02
C GLU A 105 6.51 13.87 17.84
N SER A 106 7.47 14.12 16.94
CA SER A 106 7.27 14.94 15.74
C SER A 106 6.61 14.21 14.57
N GLN A 107 6.38 12.90 14.70
CA GLN A 107 5.85 12.04 13.65
C GLN A 107 4.46 11.54 14.05
N SER A 108 4.14 10.25 13.91
CA SER A 108 2.80 9.79 14.23
C SER A 108 2.51 9.76 15.73
N ASN A 109 3.55 9.79 16.58
CA ASN A 109 3.49 9.91 18.04
C ASN A 109 2.41 9.02 18.68
N MET A 110 2.65 7.71 18.68
CA MET A 110 1.72 6.70 19.17
C MET A 110 2.41 5.71 20.11
N SER A 111 1.69 5.33 21.16
CA SER A 111 2.10 4.19 21.98
C SER A 111 1.97 2.88 21.19
N PRO A 112 2.76 1.85 21.51
CA PRO A 112 2.62 0.54 20.88
C PRO A 112 1.21 -0.08 21.05
N ALA A 113 0.55 0.17 22.19
CA ALA A 113 -0.80 -0.32 22.47
C ALA A 113 -1.85 0.37 21.58
N ASP A 114 -1.78 1.69 21.44
CA ASP A 114 -2.68 2.45 20.56
C ASP A 114 -2.49 2.05 19.10
N ALA A 115 -1.24 1.81 18.70
CA ALA A 115 -0.92 1.34 17.37
C ALA A 115 -1.50 -0.05 17.08
N ALA A 116 -1.42 -0.99 18.03
CA ALA A 116 -2.04 -2.30 17.90
C ALA A 116 -3.57 -2.21 17.78
N ASN A 117 -4.20 -1.32 18.55
CA ASN A 117 -5.65 -1.08 18.44
C ASN A 117 -6.01 -0.49 17.07
N MET A 118 -5.28 0.53 16.62
CA MET A 118 -5.48 1.12 15.30
C MET A 118 -5.31 0.09 14.18
N TRP A 119 -4.31 -0.78 14.27
CA TRP A 119 -4.10 -1.88 13.32
C TRP A 119 -5.33 -2.77 13.22
N LYS A 120 -5.80 -3.28 14.36
CA LYS A 120 -6.97 -4.17 14.44
C LYS A 120 -8.24 -3.51 13.90
N THR A 121 -8.39 -2.20 14.12
CA THR A 121 -9.57 -1.45 13.67
C THR A 121 -9.56 -1.15 12.19
N TYR A 122 -8.41 -0.76 11.60
CA TYR A 122 -8.39 -0.17 10.26
C TYR A 122 -7.62 -0.97 9.22
N LEU A 123 -6.62 -1.77 9.61
CA LEU A 123 -5.77 -2.51 8.67
C LEU A 123 -6.19 -3.97 8.54
N GLU A 124 -6.42 -4.64 9.67
CA GLU A 124 -6.75 -6.06 9.68
C GLU A 124 -8.03 -6.40 8.87
N PRO A 125 -9.13 -5.61 8.96
CA PRO A 125 -10.35 -5.90 8.19
C PRO A 125 -10.16 -5.82 6.67
N LEU A 126 -9.17 -5.07 6.17
CA LEU A 126 -8.92 -4.91 4.73
C LEU A 126 -8.53 -6.23 4.06
N ARG A 127 -7.98 -7.17 4.82
CA ARG A 127 -7.58 -8.50 4.33
C ARG A 127 -8.76 -9.42 4.03
N VAL A 128 -9.90 -9.23 4.71
CA VAL A 128 -11.06 -10.14 4.62
C VAL A 128 -11.53 -10.30 3.18
N ASN A 129 -11.56 -9.21 2.42
CA ASN A 129 -11.98 -9.19 1.01
C ASN A 129 -10.80 -9.11 0.04
N ASN A 130 -9.56 -9.08 0.53
CA ASN A 130 -8.34 -8.96 -0.27
C ASN A 130 -7.31 -10.00 0.18
N PRO A 131 -7.48 -11.29 -0.18
CA PRO A 131 -6.64 -12.37 0.34
C PRO A 131 -5.16 -12.28 -0.08
N ASN A 132 -4.86 -11.51 -1.13
CA ASN A 132 -3.49 -11.26 -1.60
C ASN A 132 -2.86 -9.98 -1.02
N LEU A 133 -3.58 -9.25 -0.18
CA LEU A 133 -3.08 -8.03 0.45
C LEU A 133 -2.07 -8.38 1.54
N ARG A 134 -0.93 -7.69 1.51
CA ARG A 134 0.14 -7.79 2.52
C ARG A 134 0.22 -6.51 3.31
N LEU A 135 0.20 -6.63 4.63
CA LEU A 135 0.28 -5.49 5.55
C LEU A 135 1.69 -5.37 6.14
N GLY A 136 2.29 -4.20 5.94
CA GLY A 136 3.57 -3.84 6.52
C GLY A 136 3.41 -3.26 7.91
N SER A 137 4.29 -3.64 8.84
CA SER A 137 4.29 -3.11 10.20
C SER A 137 4.34 -1.58 10.23
N PRO A 138 4.05 -0.95 11.38
CA PRO A 138 4.53 0.40 11.63
C PRO A 138 6.04 0.49 11.38
N ALA A 139 6.50 1.64 10.89
CA ALA A 139 7.86 1.88 10.46
C ALA A 139 8.59 2.81 11.44
N PRO A 140 9.07 2.32 12.59
CA PRO A 140 9.88 3.14 13.47
C PRO A 140 11.22 3.50 12.82
N SER A 141 11.73 4.66 13.22
CA SER A 141 13.11 5.11 13.01
C SER A 141 14.13 4.12 13.59
N SER A 142 15.37 4.19 13.12
CA SER A 142 16.48 3.38 13.61
C SER A 142 17.11 3.97 14.88
N ARG A 143 16.44 4.92 15.56
CA ARG A 143 16.85 5.39 16.89
C ARG A 143 16.73 4.25 17.91
N PRO A 144 17.43 4.33 19.07
CA PRO A 144 17.50 3.23 20.03
C PRO A 144 16.15 2.68 20.49
N ASN A 145 15.09 3.51 20.54
CA ASN A 145 13.75 3.12 20.95
C ASN A 145 12.92 2.45 19.85
N GLY A 146 13.33 2.49 18.58
CA GLY A 146 12.51 2.00 17.46
C GLY A 146 12.33 0.48 17.43
N ILE A 147 13.40 -0.28 17.69
CA ILE A 147 13.33 -1.75 17.72
C ILE A 147 12.46 -2.23 18.89
N GLN A 148 12.66 -1.66 20.09
CA GLN A 148 11.85 -2.01 21.26
C GLN A 148 10.37 -1.70 21.02
N TRP A 149 10.07 -0.56 20.39
CA TRP A 149 8.70 -0.18 20.06
C TRP A 149 8.00 -1.23 19.18
N ILE A 150 8.68 -1.84 18.20
CA ILE A 150 8.10 -2.95 17.40
C ILE A 150 7.79 -4.16 18.27
N TYR A 151 8.71 -4.57 19.15
CA TYR A 151 8.46 -5.71 20.03
C TYR A 151 7.24 -5.48 20.92
N ASP A 152 7.13 -4.29 21.49
CA ASP A 152 6.00 -3.92 22.33
C ASP A 152 4.70 -3.88 21.50
N PHE A 153 4.73 -3.39 20.26
CA PHE A 153 3.58 -3.37 19.36
C PHE A 153 3.10 -4.78 19.05
N LEU A 154 4.02 -5.68 18.65
CA LEU A 154 3.70 -7.08 18.37
C LEU A 154 3.19 -7.81 19.63
N GLY A 155 3.73 -7.49 20.81
CA GLY A 155 3.22 -7.98 22.08
C GLY A 155 1.78 -7.53 22.35
N ASN A 156 1.48 -6.25 22.12
CA ASN A 156 0.14 -5.69 22.29
C ASN A 156 -0.89 -6.20 21.26
N CYS A 157 -0.43 -6.75 20.14
CA CYS A 157 -1.31 -7.35 19.15
C CYS A 157 -2.05 -8.59 19.68
N ASN A 158 -1.48 -9.35 20.62
CA ASN A 158 -2.11 -10.54 21.23
C ASN A 158 -2.71 -11.51 20.18
N GLY A 159 -2.01 -11.70 19.05
CA GLY A 159 -2.47 -12.53 17.93
C GLY A 159 -3.50 -11.90 16.98
N GLY A 160 -3.94 -10.66 17.24
CA GLY A 160 -4.93 -9.95 16.43
C GLY A 160 -4.37 -9.07 15.30
N CYS A 161 -3.06 -9.04 15.09
CA CYS A 161 -2.44 -8.31 13.98
C CYS A 161 -1.70 -9.29 13.07
N THR A 162 -2.03 -9.29 11.77
CA THR A 162 -1.29 -10.12 10.80
C THR A 162 -0.32 -9.24 10.02
N VAL A 163 0.95 -9.26 10.45
CA VAL A 163 2.05 -8.48 9.85
C VAL A 163 2.83 -9.35 8.85
N ASP A 164 2.77 -9.02 7.56
CA ASP A 164 3.42 -9.82 6.49
C ASP A 164 4.87 -9.40 6.22
N PHE A 165 5.27 -8.20 6.65
CA PHE A 165 6.64 -7.71 6.58
C PHE A 165 6.89 -6.59 7.60
N ILE A 166 8.13 -6.51 8.09
CA ILE A 166 8.56 -5.45 9.01
C ILE A 166 9.11 -4.27 8.21
N ALA A 167 8.53 -3.10 8.41
CA ALA A 167 9.03 -1.83 7.89
C ALA A 167 9.96 -1.17 8.91
N LEU A 168 11.08 -0.63 8.46
CA LEU A 168 12.03 0.11 9.28
C LEU A 168 12.48 1.36 8.51
N ARG A 169 12.59 2.49 9.21
CA ARG A 169 13.21 3.70 8.66
C ARG A 169 14.63 3.84 9.21
N LYS A 170 15.62 3.82 8.34
CA LYS A 170 16.99 4.14 8.72
C LYS A 170 17.18 5.66 8.79
N CYS A 171 17.57 6.17 9.96
CA CYS A 171 18.09 7.52 10.11
C CYS A 171 19.57 7.56 9.68
N PHE A 172 20.00 8.66 9.07
CA PHE A 172 21.39 8.94 8.73
C PHE A 172 21.91 10.10 9.56
#